data_AF-A0A4U6BKN0-F1
#
_entry.id   AF-A0A4U6BKN0-F1
#
_cell.length_a   1.000
_cell.length_b   1.000
_cell.length_c   1.000
_cell.angle_alpha   90.00
_cell.angle_beta   90.00
_cell.angle_gamma   90.00
#
_symmetry.space_group_name_H-M   'P 1'
#
loop_
_entity.id
_entity.type
_entity.pdbx_description
1 polymer ?
#
loop_
_entity_poly.entity_id
_entity_poly.type
_entity_poly.pdbx_seq_one_letter_code
_entity_poly.pdbx_strand_id
1 'polypeptide(L)'
;MQTKFRMMMAFATVALLLSACAQFERNTSPQATVDDDAYCRANSGEPGSSAYAACRKDRDVQSSRASGGGSRIERAHRNLAEDMLNNPR
;
A
#
# COMPACT_ATOMS: atom_id res chain seq x y z
N MET A 1 27.17 -32.46 -23.73
CA MET A 1 25.88 -32.30 -23.01
C MET A 1 26.00 -31.43 -21.77
N GLN A 2 27.00 -31.64 -20.91
CA GLN A 2 27.22 -30.88 -19.66
C GLN A 2 27.32 -29.35 -19.81
N THR A 3 28.03 -28.84 -20.83
CA THR A 3 28.20 -27.39 -21.05
C THR A 3 26.90 -26.69 -21.44
N LYS A 4 26.06 -27.33 -22.25
CA LYS A 4 24.74 -26.81 -22.64
C LYS A 4 23.79 -26.73 -21.44
N PHE A 5 23.82 -27.73 -20.56
CA PHE A 5 23.00 -27.75 -19.35
C PHE A 5 23.40 -26.66 -18.35
N ARG A 6 24.72 -26.43 -18.16
CA ARG A 6 25.23 -25.34 -17.31
C ARG A 6 24.85 -23.96 -17.84
N MET A 7 24.89 -23.78 -19.16
CA MET A 7 24.49 -22.52 -19.80
C MET A 7 22.98 -22.26 -19.68
N MET A 8 22.14 -23.29 -19.83
CA MET A 8 20.70 -23.16 -19.58
C MET A 8 20.39 -22.82 -18.12
N MET A 9 21.07 -23.45 -17.16
CA MET A 9 20.92 -23.11 -15.75
C MET A 9 21.34 -21.67 -15.43
N ALA A 10 22.46 -21.21 -15.99
CA ALA A 10 22.90 -19.83 -15.82
C ALA A 10 21.91 -18.82 -16.40
N PHE A 11 21.30 -19.13 -17.55
CA PHE A 11 20.24 -18.30 -18.12
C PHE A 11 18.97 -18.28 -17.26
N ALA A 12 18.56 -19.44 -16.73
CA ALA A 12 17.37 -19.55 -15.89
C ALA A 12 17.51 -18.75 -14.58
N THR A 13 18.68 -18.79 -13.93
CA THR A 13 18.93 -18.04 -12.70
C THR A 13 18.94 -16.53 -12.94
N VAL A 14 19.58 -16.07 -14.03
CA VAL A 14 19.59 -14.65 -14.40
C VAL A 14 18.17 -14.17 -14.72
N ALA A 15 17.38 -14.95 -15.46
CA ALA A 15 16.00 -14.59 -15.77
C ALA A 15 15.11 -14.47 -14.52
N LEU A 16 15.27 -15.38 -13.55
CA LEU A 16 14.55 -15.32 -12.27
C LEU A 16 14.91 -14.07 -11.47
N LEU A 17 16.21 -13.73 -11.38
CA LEU A 17 16.68 -12.53 -10.68
C LEU A 17 16.16 -11.24 -11.33
N LEU A 18 16.14 -11.16 -12.67
CA LEU A 18 15.59 -10.00 -13.38
C LEU A 18 14.07 -9.88 -13.22
N SER A 19 13.34 -11.01 -13.15
CA SER A 19 11.89 -11.02 -12.96
C SER A 19 11.47 -10.44 -11.60
N ALA A 20 12.28 -10.68 -10.55
CA ALA A 20 12.02 -10.15 -9.22
C ALA A 20 12.13 -8.62 -9.17
N CYS A 21 13.08 -8.03 -9.91
CA CYS A 21 13.20 -6.56 -10.01
C CYS A 21 12.04 -5.93 -10.79
N ALA A 22 11.55 -6.59 -11.85
CA ALA A 22 10.46 -6.06 -12.67
C ALA A 22 9.08 -6.06 -11.97
N GLN A 23 8.89 -6.87 -10.92
CA GLN A 23 7.65 -6.89 -10.14
C GLN A 23 7.54 -5.74 -9.12
N PHE A 24 8.65 -5.08 -8.79
CA PHE A 24 8.65 -3.98 -7.83
C PHE A 24 7.87 -2.76 -8.36
N GLU A 25 8.01 -2.45 -9.65
CA GLU A 25 7.38 -1.30 -10.31
C GLU A 25 5.86 -1.48 -10.51
N ARG A 26 5.35 -2.72 -10.55
CA ARG A 26 3.94 -2.99 -10.94
C ARG A 26 2.93 -2.93 -9.80
N ASN A 27 3.38 -2.88 -8.54
CA ASN A 27 2.47 -2.85 -7.38
C ASN A 27 2.09 -1.43 -6.94
N THR A 28 2.64 -0.41 -7.60
CA THR A 28 2.22 0.97 -7.43
C THR A 28 1.56 1.37 -8.73
N SER A 29 0.27 1.05 -8.91
CA SER A 29 -0.51 1.92 -9.78
C SER A 29 -0.27 3.33 -9.26
N PRO A 30 0.07 4.33 -10.08
CA PRO A 30 0.03 5.71 -9.62
C PRO A 30 -1.43 5.97 -9.28
N GLN A 31 -1.78 5.78 -8.01
CA GLN A 31 -2.97 6.38 -7.44
C GLN A 31 -2.69 7.85 -7.68
N ALA A 32 -3.35 8.45 -8.69
CA ALA A 32 -3.19 9.86 -8.97
C ALA A 32 -3.29 10.56 -7.62
N THR A 33 -2.22 11.26 -7.24
CA THR A 33 -2.17 11.99 -5.98
C THR A 33 -3.11 13.18 -6.15
N VAL A 34 -4.41 12.91 -6.11
CA VAL A 34 -5.43 13.94 -6.12
C VAL A 34 -5.21 14.66 -4.81
N ASP A 35 -4.93 15.95 -4.90
CA ASP A 35 -4.85 16.81 -3.73
C ASP A 35 -6.22 16.82 -3.05
N ASP A 36 -6.36 15.97 -2.04
CA ASP A 36 -7.58 15.78 -1.27
C ASP A 36 -8.04 17.10 -0.61
N ASP A 37 -7.10 18.01 -0.31
CA ASP A 37 -7.42 19.33 0.22
C ASP A 37 -8.04 20.23 -0.86
N ALA A 38 -7.44 20.29 -2.05
CA ALA A 38 -8.06 20.99 -3.20
C ALA A 38 -9.43 20.41 -3.55
N TYR A 39 -9.59 19.08 -3.54
CA TYR A 39 -10.87 18.42 -3.76
C TYR A 39 -11.91 18.82 -2.71
N CYS A 40 -11.57 18.73 -1.43
CA CYS A 40 -12.53 19.05 -0.37
C CYS A 40 -12.89 20.54 -0.32
N ARG A 41 -11.97 21.45 -0.63
CA ARG A 41 -12.29 22.88 -0.81
C ARG A 41 -13.29 23.12 -1.95
N ALA A 42 -13.13 22.41 -3.07
CA ALA A 42 -14.00 22.56 -4.23
C ALA A 42 -15.39 21.93 -4.04
N ASN A 43 -15.49 20.85 -3.25
CA ASN A 43 -16.68 20.00 -3.21
C ASN A 43 -17.45 20.01 -1.89
N SER A 44 -16.83 20.41 -0.78
CA SER A 44 -17.40 20.20 0.58
C SER A 44 -17.41 21.44 1.46
N GLY A 45 -16.90 22.57 0.97
CA GLY A 45 -16.93 23.87 1.65
C GLY A 45 -15.57 24.31 2.17
N GLU A 46 -15.59 25.43 2.89
CA GLU A 46 -14.38 26.10 3.39
C GLU A 46 -13.64 25.26 4.46
N PRO A 47 -12.30 25.37 4.53
CA PRO A 47 -11.52 24.75 5.59
C PRO A 47 -12.03 25.12 6.99
N GLY A 48 -12.11 24.12 7.87
CA GLY A 48 -12.62 24.28 9.24
C GLY A 48 -14.13 24.08 9.39
N SER A 49 -14.88 23.99 8.29
CA SER A 49 -16.27 23.53 8.35
C SER A 49 -16.38 22.03 8.68
N SER A 50 -17.50 21.61 9.26
CA SER A 50 -17.76 20.19 9.54
C SER A 50 -17.83 19.36 8.26
N ALA A 51 -18.36 19.93 7.17
CA ALA A 51 -18.46 19.28 5.87
C ALA A 51 -17.08 19.07 5.22
N TYR A 52 -16.19 20.07 5.28
CA TYR A 52 -14.80 19.92 4.83
C TYR A 52 -14.06 18.84 5.64
N ALA A 53 -14.22 18.81 6.97
CA ALA A 53 -13.60 17.81 7.83
C ALA A 53 -14.09 16.38 7.53
N ALA A 54 -15.39 16.22 7.26
CA ALA A 54 -15.97 14.95 6.85
C ALA A 54 -15.39 14.47 5.51
N CYS A 55 -15.31 15.35 4.51
CA CYS A 55 -14.70 15.03 3.22
C CYS A 55 -13.26 14.55 3.34
N ARG A 56 -12.43 15.28 4.10
CA ARG A 56 -11.02 14.92 4.33
C ARG A 56 -10.90 13.53 4.97
N LYS A 57 -11.76 13.22 5.93
CA LYS A 57 -11.81 11.90 6.58
C LYS A 57 -12.20 10.79 5.61
N ASP A 58 -13.23 11.00 4.79
CA ASP A 58 -13.68 10.00 3.82
C ASP A 58 -12.63 9.70 2.74
N ARG A 59 -11.91 10.74 2.30
CA ARG A 59 -10.78 10.62 1.37
C ARG A 59 -9.62 9.84 1.97
N ASP A 60 -9.28 10.10 3.23
CA ASP A 60 -8.25 9.36 3.97
C ASP A 60 -8.61 7.87 4.15
N VAL A 61 -9.87 7.58 4.48
CA VAL A 61 -10.38 6.20 4.55
C VAL A 61 -10.33 5.50 3.19
N GLN A 62 -10.64 6.20 2.10
CA GLN A 62 -10.51 5.63 0.74
C GLN A 62 -9.05 5.37 0.38
N SER A 63 -8.14 6.28 0.69
CA SER A 63 -6.70 6.14 0.43
C SER A 63 -6.07 4.98 1.21
N SER A 64 -6.39 4.87 2.51
CA SER A 64 -5.92 3.77 3.35
C SER A 64 -6.46 2.41 2.90
N ARG A 65 -7.69 2.33 2.38
CA ARG A 65 -8.24 1.11 1.76
C ARG A 65 -7.55 0.78 0.45
N ALA A 66 -7.36 1.77 -0.43
CA ALA A 66 -6.75 1.57 -1.75
C ALA A 66 -5.28 1.13 -1.68
N SER A 67 -4.51 1.67 -0.74
CA SER A 67 -3.12 1.27 -0.48
C SER A 67 -2.98 -0.13 0.13
N GLY A 68 -4.09 -0.80 0.46
CA GLY A 68 -4.10 -2.08 1.19
C GLY A 68 -3.53 -1.96 2.62
N GLY A 69 -3.13 -0.75 3.04
CA GLY A 69 -2.53 -0.44 4.32
C GLY A 69 -3.54 -0.52 5.45
N GLY A 70 -4.76 0.00 5.25
CA GLY A 70 -5.81 0.01 6.27
C GLY A 70 -6.07 -1.38 6.84
N SER A 71 -6.26 -2.40 5.99
CA SER A 71 -6.51 -3.78 6.47
C SER A 71 -5.31 -4.46 7.15
N ARG A 72 -4.08 -4.01 6.86
CA ARG A 72 -2.86 -4.56 7.47
C ARG A 72 -2.53 -3.86 8.79
N ILE A 73 -2.62 -2.54 8.80
CA ILE A 73 -2.39 -1.69 9.97
C ILE A 73 -3.46 -1.99 11.03
N GLU A 74 -4.74 -2.06 10.66
CA GLU A 74 -5.82 -2.41 11.60
C GLU A 74 -5.61 -3.80 12.24
N ARG A 75 -5.17 -4.78 11.43
CA ARG A 75 -4.81 -6.12 11.94
C ARG A 75 -3.62 -6.07 12.88
N ALA A 76 -2.58 -5.31 12.55
CA ALA A 76 -1.41 -5.17 13.41
C ALA A 76 -1.77 -4.52 14.76
N HIS A 77 -2.59 -3.46 14.75
CA HIS A 77 -3.09 -2.83 15.97
C HIS A 77 -3.93 -3.79 16.80
N ARG A 78 -4.83 -4.54 16.17
CA ARG A 78 -5.63 -5.55 16.87
C ARG A 78 -4.74 -6.61 17.50
N ASN A 79 -3.82 -7.20 16.74
CA ASN A 79 -2.91 -8.21 17.26
C ASN A 79 -2.07 -7.70 18.44
N LEU A 80 -1.61 -6.45 18.37
CA LEU A 80 -0.89 -5.82 19.48
C LEU A 80 -1.76 -5.63 20.71
N ALA A 81 -3.01 -5.16 20.53
CA ALA A 81 -3.95 -4.99 21.63
C ALA A 81 -4.27 -6.33 22.31
N GLU A 82 -4.47 -7.39 21.52
CA GLU A 82 -4.67 -8.74 22.05
C GLU A 82 -3.42 -9.26 22.77
N ASP A 83 -2.21 -8.99 22.28
CA ASP A 83 -0.96 -9.35 22.98
C ASP A 83 -0.84 -8.63 24.32
N MET A 84 -1.13 -7.33 24.38
CA MET A 84 -1.09 -6.57 25.63
C MET A 84 -2.12 -7.06 26.65
N LEU A 85 -3.29 -7.51 26.17
CA LEU A 85 -4.35 -8.03 27.03
C LEU A 85 -4.03 -9.45 27.56
N ASN A 86 -3.49 -10.31 26.71
CA ASN A 86 -3.24 -11.72 27.04
C ASN A 86 -1.85 -11.98 27.62
N ASN A 87 -0.93 -11.04 27.45
CA ASN A 87 0.43 -11.09 28.00
C ASN A 87 0.83 -9.76 28.67
N PRO A 88 0.07 -9.32 29.70
CA PRO A 88 0.45 -8.16 30.49
C PRO A 88 1.75 -8.49 31.24
N ARG A 89 2.78 -7.68 31.00
CA ARG A 89 4.09 -7.81 31.64
C ARG A 89 4.08 -7.13 33.00
#